data_AF-A0A6I8MZ35-F1
#
_entry.id   AF-A0A6I8MZ35-F1
#
_cell.length_a   1.000
_cell.length_b   1.000
_cell.length_c   1.000
_cell.angle_alpha   90.00
_cell.angle_beta   90.00
_cell.angle_gamma   90.00
#
_symmetry.space_group_name_H-M   'P 1'
#
loop_
_entity.id
_entity.type
_entity.pdbx_description
1 polymer ?
#
loop_
_entity_poly.entity_id
_entity_poly.type
_entity_poly.pdbx_seq_one_letter_code
_entity_poly.pdbx_strand_id
1 'polypeptide(L)'
;MPALPLDQLQLPDQDPKTGKPRTLPALVIFDETLQKCLDSYLRSAPRKFDAAAAPTSAVGDLQRRLHRSVFLTFLRMSTHKESRDHFISPSAFGEILYDNFLFDIPKMLDLCVLFGKGNGPLLQKMIENVFVQQASYYSDLEETVPTVLQVLGSILRQCGLRGDAASAEPQKLGERGRTTPSHMPLEELKDIVLYLCDTSTTLWAFLDVFPQACQTFQKHDFCYRLASFYEAAIPELEAAIKKRRLEDSGLFADLWQRLSHSRKKLVGVFHILINQLCLLPILESSCDNIQLFIEEFLQIFTSLLQEKRFLRDYDELFPVADDVSLLEQASAALDETRTAYILQAVEGAWEGVERRPARAPPRDLAEPAAAAEPCGGGGERPEDTTAGAAGAAAPAVHLSRVELDSLISQVKDLLPDLGEGFVLACLEHYGYDAEQVINNILEERLAPSLSRLDRTLNRQDVGERSVAR
;
A
#
# COMPACT_ATOMS: atom_id res chain seq x y z
N MET A 1 -2.62 -17.34 9.86
CA MET A 1 -2.44 -17.62 11.31
C MET A 1 -3.82 -17.76 11.93
N PRO A 2 -4.08 -18.79 12.74
CA PRO A 2 -5.34 -18.84 13.49
C PRO A 2 -5.40 -17.63 14.41
N ALA A 3 -6.55 -16.96 14.45
CA ALA A 3 -6.79 -15.85 15.35
C ALA A 3 -6.59 -16.34 16.79
N LEU A 4 -5.53 -15.86 17.44
CA LEU A 4 -5.35 -16.13 18.87
C LEU A 4 -6.50 -15.44 19.61
N PRO A 5 -7.25 -16.16 20.45
CA PRO A 5 -8.30 -15.56 21.24
C PRO A 5 -7.66 -14.52 22.19
N LEU A 6 -8.19 -13.29 22.18
CA LEU A 6 -7.64 -12.10 22.87
C LEU A 6 -7.39 -12.32 24.37
N ASP A 7 -8.10 -13.27 24.96
CA ASP A 7 -7.95 -13.80 26.32
C ASP A 7 -6.56 -14.37 26.62
N GLN A 8 -5.77 -14.77 25.61
CA GLN A 8 -4.38 -15.21 25.79
C GLN A 8 -3.34 -14.07 25.83
N LEU A 9 -3.76 -12.79 25.68
CA LEU A 9 -2.88 -11.62 25.81
C LEU A 9 -2.71 -11.14 27.26
N GLN A 10 -3.21 -11.89 28.25
CA GLN A 10 -3.05 -11.57 29.67
C GLN A 10 -1.59 -11.80 30.10
N LEU A 11 -0.80 -10.73 30.17
CA LEU A 11 0.38 -10.64 31.02
C LEU A 11 -0.08 -10.06 32.36
N PRO A 12 -0.40 -10.87 33.39
CA PRO A 12 -0.62 -10.35 34.72
C PRO A 12 0.74 -9.94 35.29
N ASP A 13 1.08 -8.65 35.23
CA ASP A 13 2.14 -8.12 36.09
C ASP A 13 1.59 -8.06 37.52
N GLN A 14 2.31 -8.64 38.48
CA GLN A 14 1.92 -8.57 39.89
C GLN A 14 2.61 -7.37 40.51
N ASP A 15 1.82 -6.49 41.14
CA ASP A 15 2.37 -5.34 41.86
C ASP A 15 3.35 -5.83 42.96
N PRO A 16 4.63 -5.44 42.92
CA PRO A 16 5.63 -5.96 43.87
C PRO A 16 5.41 -5.50 45.32
N LYS A 17 4.55 -4.50 45.56
CA LYS A 17 4.19 -4.02 46.90
C LYS A 17 2.87 -4.60 47.41
N THR A 18 1.93 -4.94 46.52
CA THR A 18 0.57 -5.36 46.92
C THR A 18 0.18 -6.77 46.52
N GLY A 19 0.96 -7.45 45.66
CA GLY A 19 0.71 -8.82 45.19
C GLY A 19 -0.56 -8.98 44.35
N LYS A 20 -1.25 -7.87 44.01
CA LYS A 20 -2.46 -7.89 43.20
C LYS A 20 -2.10 -7.90 41.71
N PRO A 21 -2.85 -8.63 40.87
CA PRO A 21 -2.67 -8.57 39.43
C PRO A 21 -2.99 -7.14 38.97
N ARG A 22 -2.03 -6.47 38.33
CA ARG A 22 -2.28 -5.22 37.62
C ARG A 22 -2.93 -5.57 36.30
N THR A 23 -4.10 -5.00 36.05
CA THR A 23 -4.71 -5.07 34.73
C THR A 23 -3.88 -4.20 33.78
N LEU A 24 -3.68 -4.66 32.55
CA LEU A 24 -2.87 -3.95 31.54
C LEU A 24 -3.31 -2.48 31.33
N PRO A 25 -4.61 -2.12 31.39
CA PRO A 25 -5.04 -0.72 31.40
C PRO A 25 -4.43 0.12 32.52
N ALA A 26 -4.30 -0.41 33.75
CA ALA A 26 -3.70 0.33 34.86
C ALA A 26 -2.18 0.54 34.67
N LEU A 27 -1.47 -0.45 34.12
CA LEU A 27 -0.04 -0.29 33.80
C LEU A 27 0.18 0.76 32.72
N VAL A 28 -0.60 0.70 31.65
CA VAL A 28 -0.49 1.61 30.50
C VAL A 28 -0.78 3.06 30.89
N ILE A 29 -1.73 3.28 31.80
CA ILE A 29 -2.14 4.61 32.26
C ILE A 29 -1.15 5.17 33.30
N PHE A 30 -0.73 4.37 34.28
CA PHE A 30 0.00 4.89 35.44
C PHE A 30 1.52 4.68 35.39
N ASP A 31 2.03 3.85 34.47
CA ASP A 31 3.47 3.63 34.31
C ASP A 31 4.04 4.46 33.16
N GLU A 32 4.57 5.64 33.50
CA GLU A 32 5.25 6.51 32.53
C GLU A 32 6.47 5.84 31.87
N THR A 33 7.11 4.88 32.53
CA THR A 33 8.30 4.22 31.98
C THR A 33 7.93 3.31 30.82
N LEU A 34 6.75 2.69 30.87
CA LEU A 34 6.20 1.90 29.77
C LEU A 34 5.93 2.79 28.56
N GLN A 35 5.31 3.96 28.75
CA GLN A 35 5.05 4.90 27.64
C GLN A 35 6.35 5.38 26.99
N LYS A 36 7.33 5.80 27.80
CA LYS A 36 8.65 6.22 27.30
C LYS A 36 9.37 5.08 26.57
N CYS A 37 9.21 3.84 27.02
CA CYS A 37 9.77 2.66 26.36
C CYS A 37 9.14 2.42 24.97
N LEU A 38 7.81 2.47 24.88
CA LEU A 38 7.09 2.30 23.62
C LEU A 38 7.42 3.43 22.63
N ASP A 39 7.45 4.68 23.11
CA ASP A 39 7.82 5.85 22.30
C ASP A 39 9.26 5.75 21.78
N SER A 40 10.21 5.37 22.65
CA SER A 40 11.59 5.13 22.23
C SER A 40 11.69 4.04 21.17
N TYR A 41 10.89 2.97 21.29
CA TYR A 41 10.90 1.92 20.30
C TYR A 41 10.33 2.41 18.96
N LEU A 42 9.17 3.05 18.94
CA LEU A 42 8.56 3.56 17.71
C LEU A 42 9.51 4.54 16.99
N ARG A 43 10.12 5.45 17.75
CA ARG A 43 11.04 6.44 17.21
C ARG A 43 12.34 5.84 16.68
N SER A 44 12.91 4.85 17.35
CA SER A 44 14.28 4.37 17.07
C SER A 44 14.38 2.98 16.43
N ALA A 45 13.27 2.25 16.30
CA ALA A 45 13.29 0.96 15.62
C ALA A 45 13.76 1.14 14.17
N PRO A 46 14.70 0.31 13.68
CA PRO A 46 15.16 0.41 12.30
C PRO A 46 14.02 0.04 11.35
N ARG A 47 13.76 0.90 10.37
CA ARG A 47 12.78 0.66 9.32
C ARG A 47 13.35 -0.28 8.27
N LYS A 48 12.48 -0.99 7.56
CA LYS A 48 12.88 -1.98 6.54
C LYS A 48 13.69 -1.37 5.38
N PHE A 49 13.54 -0.07 5.14
CA PHE A 49 14.24 0.66 4.10
C PHE A 49 15.52 1.33 4.59
N ASP A 50 15.83 1.29 5.90
CA ASP A 50 17.09 1.85 6.41
C ASP A 50 18.28 1.02 5.95
N ALA A 51 19.40 1.68 5.66
CA ALA A 51 20.67 1.01 5.39
C ALA A 51 21.21 0.43 6.72
N ALA A 52 20.86 -0.81 7.04
CA ALA A 52 21.43 -1.51 8.18
C ALA A 52 22.13 -2.80 7.75
N ALA A 53 23.31 -3.04 8.31
CA ALA A 53 23.97 -4.34 8.24
C ALA A 53 23.04 -5.40 8.83
N ALA A 54 22.99 -6.59 8.21
CA ALA A 54 22.17 -7.68 8.71
C ALA A 54 22.54 -7.98 10.17
N PRO A 55 21.58 -7.92 11.11
CA PRO A 55 21.89 -8.20 12.51
C PRO A 55 22.34 -9.66 12.65
N THR A 56 23.13 -9.93 13.68
CA THR A 56 23.43 -11.32 14.08
C THR A 56 22.12 -12.05 14.37
N SER A 57 22.09 -13.38 14.21
CA SER A 57 20.87 -14.18 14.38
C SER A 57 20.19 -13.92 15.73
N ALA A 58 20.95 -13.86 16.83
CA ALA A 58 20.42 -13.58 18.16
C ALA A 58 19.78 -12.18 18.28
N VAL A 59 20.40 -11.16 17.70
CA VAL A 59 19.86 -9.78 17.70
C VAL A 59 18.62 -9.71 16.81
N GLY A 60 18.63 -10.36 15.66
CA GLY A 60 17.47 -10.46 14.77
C GLY A 60 16.28 -11.15 15.43
N ASP A 61 16.50 -12.23 16.19
CA ASP A 61 15.46 -12.93 16.93
C ASP A 61 14.85 -12.07 18.05
N LEU A 62 15.69 -11.34 18.79
CA LEU A 62 15.23 -10.41 19.80
C LEU A 62 14.43 -9.26 19.18
N GLN A 63 14.92 -8.69 18.08
CA GLN A 63 14.23 -7.62 17.35
C GLN A 63 12.86 -8.08 16.84
N ARG A 64 12.75 -9.30 16.29
CA ARG A 64 11.46 -9.87 15.88
C ARG A 64 10.48 -10.03 17.05
N ARG A 65 10.96 -10.50 18.20
CA ARG A 65 10.14 -10.63 19.42
C ARG A 65 9.67 -9.27 19.93
N LEU A 66 10.57 -8.29 20.01
CA LEU A 66 10.23 -6.92 20.41
C LEU A 66 9.23 -6.29 19.45
N HIS A 67 9.45 -6.40 18.14
CA HIS A 67 8.54 -5.89 17.12
C HIS A 67 7.13 -6.48 17.26
N ARG A 68 7.02 -7.81 17.45
CA ARG A 68 5.74 -8.46 17.71
C ARG A 68 5.09 -7.98 19.01
N SER A 69 5.84 -7.91 20.10
CA SER A 69 5.31 -7.50 21.41
C SER A 69 4.79 -6.06 21.38
N VAL A 70 5.56 -5.13 20.80
CA VAL A 70 5.14 -3.72 20.69
C VAL A 70 3.85 -3.59 19.89
N PHE A 71 3.75 -4.26 18.73
CA PHE A 71 2.52 -4.26 17.94
C PHE A 71 1.32 -4.77 18.74
N LEU A 72 1.46 -5.90 19.44
CA LEU A 72 0.39 -6.48 20.25
C LEU A 72 0.02 -5.59 21.44
N THR A 73 0.97 -4.87 22.02
CA THR A 73 0.70 -3.87 23.05
C THR A 73 -0.16 -2.74 22.50
N PHE A 74 0.20 -2.14 21.36
CA PHE A 74 -0.62 -1.10 20.72
C PHE A 74 -1.98 -1.63 20.25
N LEU A 75 -2.05 -2.85 19.74
CA LEU A 75 -3.32 -3.50 19.38
C LEU A 75 -4.25 -3.58 20.59
N ARG A 76 -3.73 -4.04 21.72
CA ARG A 76 -4.51 -4.12 22.96
C ARG A 76 -4.93 -2.73 23.46
N MET A 77 -4.02 -1.77 23.47
CA MET A 77 -4.32 -0.38 23.86
C MET A 77 -5.36 0.29 22.95
N SER A 78 -5.42 -0.07 21.67
CA SER A 78 -6.44 0.42 20.73
C SER A 78 -7.76 -0.35 20.79
N THR A 79 -7.90 -1.36 21.65
CA THR A 79 -9.09 -2.23 21.71
C THR A 79 -9.92 -1.94 22.96
N HIS A 80 -10.97 -1.14 22.84
CA HIS A 80 -11.83 -0.77 23.98
C HIS A 80 -12.68 -1.94 24.52
N LYS A 81 -12.85 -3.01 23.73
CA LYS A 81 -13.60 -4.22 24.11
C LYS A 81 -12.77 -5.47 23.83
N GLU A 82 -11.99 -5.90 24.82
CA GLU A 82 -11.14 -7.09 24.72
C GLU A 82 -11.96 -8.39 24.79
N SER A 83 -13.02 -8.41 25.61
CA SER A 83 -13.96 -9.54 25.70
C SER A 83 -15.36 -9.06 26.10
N ARG A 84 -16.29 -9.99 26.37
CA ARG A 84 -17.62 -9.66 26.92
C ARG A 84 -17.55 -9.07 28.32
N ASP A 85 -16.59 -9.54 29.12
CA ASP A 85 -16.43 -9.18 30.53
C ASP A 85 -15.33 -8.12 30.75
N HIS A 86 -14.50 -7.87 29.73
CA HIS A 86 -13.40 -6.92 29.77
C HIS A 86 -13.58 -5.86 28.68
N PHE A 87 -14.17 -4.73 29.06
CA PHE A 87 -14.37 -3.58 28.18
C PHE A 87 -14.31 -2.27 28.97
N ILE A 88 -13.99 -1.21 28.26
CA ILE A 88 -14.04 0.18 28.71
C ILE A 88 -15.13 0.86 27.88
N SER A 89 -15.95 1.71 28.51
CA SER A 89 -16.97 2.46 27.77
C SER A 89 -16.29 3.37 26.72
N PRO A 90 -16.84 3.49 25.50
CA PRO A 90 -16.34 4.34 24.42
C PRO A 90 -15.79 5.71 24.85
N SER A 91 -16.58 6.48 25.61
CA SER A 91 -16.19 7.82 26.08
C SER A 91 -14.96 7.80 27.00
N ALA A 92 -15.01 7.01 28.07
CA ALA A 92 -13.88 6.88 29.00
C ALA A 92 -12.63 6.32 28.32
N PHE A 93 -12.79 5.43 27.34
CA PHE A 93 -11.68 4.91 26.56
C PHE A 93 -11.01 6.01 25.74
N GLY A 94 -11.79 6.83 25.02
CA GLY A 94 -11.27 7.97 24.26
C GLY A 94 -10.55 9.00 25.12
N GLU A 95 -11.09 9.31 26.30
CA GLU A 95 -10.43 10.17 27.31
C GLU A 95 -9.11 9.56 27.79
N ILE A 96 -9.11 8.27 28.15
CA ILE A 96 -7.91 7.55 28.57
C ILE A 96 -6.82 7.61 27.50
N LEU A 97 -7.16 7.37 26.23
CA LEU A 97 -6.19 7.41 25.14
C LEU A 97 -5.52 8.78 25.01
N TYR A 98 -6.34 9.84 25.00
CA TYR A 98 -5.90 11.20 24.71
C TYR A 98 -5.19 11.84 25.89
N ASP A 99 -5.81 11.83 27.07
CA ASP A 99 -5.32 12.55 28.25
C ASP A 99 -4.02 11.96 28.82
N ASN A 100 -3.74 10.68 28.51
CA ASN A 100 -2.53 9.99 28.93
C ASN A 100 -1.49 9.84 27.82
N PHE A 101 -1.66 10.52 26.67
CA PHE A 101 -0.72 10.48 25.54
C PHE A 101 -0.38 9.06 25.07
N LEU A 102 -1.35 8.13 25.13
CA LEU A 102 -1.15 6.74 24.73
C LEU A 102 -0.99 6.61 23.22
N PHE A 103 -1.61 7.54 22.48
CA PHE A 103 -1.42 7.74 21.06
C PHE A 103 -1.21 9.24 20.80
N ASP A 104 -0.45 9.53 19.75
CA ASP A 104 -0.33 10.83 19.12
C ASP A 104 -0.10 10.63 17.62
N ILE A 105 -0.20 11.69 16.83
CA ILE A 105 -0.06 11.59 15.37
C ILE A 105 1.33 11.01 14.96
N PRO A 106 2.47 11.45 15.55
CA PRO A 106 3.77 10.82 15.30
C PRO A 106 3.81 9.31 15.57
N LYS A 107 3.26 8.84 16.69
CA LYS A 107 3.18 7.40 17.01
C LYS A 107 2.32 6.66 15.99
N MET A 108 1.21 7.24 15.52
CA MET A 108 0.38 6.62 14.49
C MET A 108 1.11 6.52 13.14
N LEU A 109 1.85 7.56 12.75
CA LEU A 109 2.73 7.55 11.57
C LEU A 109 3.78 6.43 11.68
N ASP A 110 4.45 6.33 12.84
CA ASP A 110 5.45 5.29 13.12
C ASP A 110 4.84 3.88 13.12
N LEU A 111 3.65 3.71 13.72
CA LEU A 111 2.93 2.44 13.71
C LEU A 111 2.63 2.00 12.26
N CYS A 112 2.14 2.90 11.42
CA CYS A 112 1.83 2.61 10.02
C CYS A 112 3.06 2.19 9.22
N VAL A 113 4.18 2.91 9.34
CA VAL A 113 5.40 2.57 8.59
C VAL A 113 6.08 1.29 9.11
N LEU A 114 6.03 1.02 10.41
CA LEU A 114 6.63 -0.18 11.02
C LEU A 114 5.79 -1.44 10.76
N PHE A 115 4.47 -1.35 10.92
CA PHE A 115 3.59 -2.52 11.02
C PHE A 115 2.59 -2.68 9.86
N GLY A 116 2.40 -1.65 9.02
CA GLY A 116 1.42 -1.67 7.92
C GLY A 116 1.69 -2.79 6.91
N LYS A 117 2.96 -2.97 6.51
CA LYS A 117 3.33 -4.09 5.62
C LYS A 117 3.30 -5.42 6.37
N GLY A 118 2.19 -6.14 6.21
CA GLY A 118 1.94 -7.49 6.74
C GLY A 118 0.75 -7.56 7.69
N ASN A 119 0.44 -6.46 8.41
CA ASN A 119 -0.68 -6.39 9.35
C ASN A 119 -1.72 -5.32 8.98
N GLY A 120 -1.71 -4.83 7.73
CA GLY A 120 -2.54 -3.71 7.24
C GLY A 120 -3.98 -3.71 7.73
N PRO A 121 -4.79 -4.78 7.50
CA PRO A 121 -6.19 -4.81 7.92
C PRO A 121 -6.39 -4.66 9.43
N LEU A 122 -5.50 -5.26 10.23
CA LEU A 122 -5.58 -5.17 11.68
C LEU A 122 -5.16 -3.78 12.17
N LEU A 123 -4.09 -3.22 11.58
CA LEU A 123 -3.62 -1.89 11.92
C LEU A 123 -4.62 -0.81 11.50
N GLN A 124 -5.26 -0.93 10.34
CA GLN A 124 -6.34 -0.06 9.91
C GLN A 124 -7.44 -0.02 10.97
N LYS A 125 -7.92 -1.19 11.42
CA LYS A 125 -8.92 -1.29 12.50
C LYS A 125 -8.44 -0.64 13.80
N MET A 126 -7.16 -0.77 14.15
CA MET A 126 -6.57 -0.12 15.33
C MET A 126 -6.66 1.40 15.21
N ILE A 127 -6.15 1.96 14.12
CA ILE A 127 -6.10 3.42 13.89
C ILE A 127 -7.53 3.98 13.77
N GLU A 128 -8.40 3.35 12.98
CA GLU A 128 -9.81 3.72 12.87
C GLU A 128 -10.51 3.72 14.23
N ASN A 129 -10.31 2.69 15.06
CA ASN A 129 -10.93 2.68 16.38
C ASN A 129 -10.40 3.82 17.25
N VAL A 130 -9.11 4.18 17.19
CA VAL A 130 -8.58 5.31 17.94
C VAL A 130 -9.24 6.63 17.51
N PHE A 131 -9.34 6.91 16.21
CA PHE A 131 -10.00 8.13 15.69
C PHE A 131 -11.51 8.15 15.94
N VAL A 132 -12.19 6.99 15.90
CA VAL A 132 -13.64 6.89 16.16
C VAL A 132 -13.96 7.13 17.64
N GLN A 133 -13.17 6.55 18.56
CA GLN A 133 -13.41 6.73 19.99
C GLN A 133 -12.93 8.08 20.51
N GLN A 134 -12.01 8.75 19.80
CA GLN A 134 -11.50 10.06 20.14
C GLN A 134 -11.32 10.93 18.89
N ALA A 135 -12.30 11.80 18.64
CA ALA A 135 -12.32 12.64 17.45
C ALA A 135 -11.27 13.78 17.48
N SER A 136 -10.77 14.17 18.65
CA SER A 136 -9.76 15.25 18.77
C SER A 136 -8.46 14.95 18.00
N TYR A 137 -8.16 13.67 17.73
CA TYR A 137 -7.03 13.31 16.87
C TYR A 137 -7.17 13.84 15.43
N TYR A 138 -8.37 14.12 14.92
CA TYR A 138 -8.52 14.81 13.63
C TYR A 138 -8.03 16.26 13.69
N SER A 139 -8.25 16.95 14.82
CA SER A 139 -7.72 18.29 15.05
C SER A 139 -6.21 18.26 15.19
N ASP A 140 -5.65 17.31 15.96
CA ASP A 140 -4.20 17.12 16.06
C ASP A 140 -3.57 16.83 14.69
N LEU A 141 -4.25 16.04 13.86
CA LEU A 141 -3.80 15.74 12.51
C LEU A 141 -3.81 17.00 11.63
N GLU A 142 -4.88 17.80 11.69
CA GLU A 142 -5.01 19.07 10.97
C GLU A 142 -3.89 20.05 11.37
N GLU A 143 -3.54 20.12 12.66
CA GLU A 143 -2.41 20.92 13.15
C GLU A 143 -1.04 20.35 12.75
N THR A 144 -0.95 19.04 12.49
CA THR A 144 0.29 18.35 12.09
C THR A 144 0.61 18.53 10.60
N VAL A 145 -0.41 18.61 9.72
CA VAL A 145 -0.21 18.70 8.26
C VAL A 145 0.68 19.88 7.83
N PRO A 146 0.54 21.10 8.38
CA PRO A 146 1.48 22.20 8.11
C PRO A 146 2.95 21.85 8.39
N THR A 147 3.21 21.08 9.46
CA THR A 147 4.56 20.63 9.81
C THR A 147 5.09 19.64 8.78
N VAL A 148 4.25 18.72 8.28
CA VAL A 148 4.61 17.82 7.16
C VAL A 148 4.98 18.61 5.90
N LEU A 149 4.19 19.64 5.56
CA LEU A 149 4.49 20.51 4.42
C LEU A 149 5.78 21.32 4.64
N GLN A 150 6.05 21.73 5.88
CA GLN A 150 7.30 22.41 6.24
C GLN A 150 8.52 21.50 6.06
N VAL A 151 8.39 20.19 6.31
CA VAL A 151 9.43 19.20 6.04
C VAL A 151 9.78 19.18 4.55
N LEU A 152 8.80 19.06 3.66
CA LEU A 152 9.02 19.13 2.21
C LEU A 152 9.66 20.47 1.79
N GLY A 153 9.19 21.57 2.36
CA GLY A 153 9.78 22.90 2.15
C GLY A 153 11.21 23.03 2.69
N SER A 154 11.57 22.29 3.73
CA SER A 154 12.94 22.28 4.27
C SER A 154 13.91 21.57 3.33
N ILE A 155 13.48 20.48 2.69
CA ILE A 155 14.27 19.76 1.67
C ILE A 155 14.55 20.69 0.49
N LEU A 156 13.54 21.41 -0.03
CA LEU A 156 13.75 22.40 -1.10
C LEU A 156 14.72 23.51 -0.70
N ARG A 157 14.63 24.01 0.54
CA ARG A 157 15.55 25.03 1.05
C ARG A 157 16.98 24.51 1.15
N GLN A 158 17.17 23.29 1.65
CA GLN A 158 18.50 22.66 1.76
C GLN A 158 19.12 22.41 0.37
N CYS A 159 18.29 22.10 -0.63
CA CYS A 159 18.72 21.98 -2.03
C CYS A 159 18.93 23.32 -2.76
N GLY A 160 18.65 24.47 -2.12
CA GLY A 160 18.72 25.77 -2.78
C GLY A 160 17.65 26.00 -3.88
N LEU A 161 16.58 25.19 -3.88
CA LEU A 161 15.53 25.19 -4.91
C LEU A 161 14.34 26.08 -4.55
N ARG A 162 14.28 26.54 -3.30
CA ARG A 162 13.38 27.61 -2.89
C ARG A 162 14.12 28.95 -3.01
N GLY A 163 13.83 29.68 -4.08
CA GLY A 163 14.05 31.12 -4.12
C GLY A 163 13.07 31.80 -3.18
N ASP A 164 13.53 32.71 -2.33
CA ASP A 164 12.64 33.62 -1.61
C ASP A 164 11.97 34.54 -2.64
N ALA A 165 10.89 34.05 -3.26
CA ALA A 165 10.04 34.88 -4.12
C ALA A 165 9.14 35.84 -3.32
N ALA A 166 9.31 35.93 -1.99
CA ALA A 166 8.48 36.74 -1.11
C ALA A 166 9.24 37.51 -0.01
N SER A 167 10.56 37.37 0.16
CA SER A 167 11.32 38.28 1.02
C SER A 167 11.99 39.34 0.14
N ALA A 168 11.40 40.52 0.09
CA ALA A 168 12.09 41.73 -0.37
C ALA A 168 13.13 42.20 0.68
N GLU A 169 13.76 41.26 1.38
CA GLU A 169 14.80 41.56 2.37
C GLU A 169 16.17 41.35 1.72
N PRO A 170 17.04 42.37 1.73
CA PRO A 170 18.39 42.21 1.21
C PRO A 170 19.11 41.10 1.97
N GLN A 171 19.57 40.10 1.23
CA GLN A 171 20.30 38.96 1.77
C GLN A 171 21.50 39.45 2.59
N LYS A 172 21.59 39.02 3.85
CA LYS A 172 22.72 39.40 4.72
C LYS A 172 24.03 38.93 4.10
N LEU A 173 24.97 39.86 3.98
CA LEU A 173 26.33 39.67 3.45
C LEU A 173 27.13 38.71 4.37
N GLY A 174 26.85 37.41 4.29
CA GLY A 174 27.41 36.39 5.19
C GLY A 174 26.69 35.04 5.21
N GLU A 175 25.47 34.94 4.66
CA GLU A 175 24.86 33.62 4.44
C GLU A 175 25.64 32.88 3.35
N ARG A 176 26.23 31.72 3.70
CA ARG A 176 26.81 30.80 2.71
C ARG A 176 25.77 30.58 1.62
N GLY A 177 26.10 30.96 0.38
CA GLY A 177 25.23 30.74 -0.77
C GLY A 177 24.77 29.28 -0.76
N ARG A 178 23.45 29.06 -0.74
CA ARG A 178 22.87 27.72 -0.71
C ARG A 178 23.36 26.95 -1.93
N THR A 179 24.04 25.83 -1.70
CA THR A 179 24.62 25.01 -2.76
C THR A 179 23.57 24.08 -3.33
N THR A 180 23.51 23.95 -4.65
CA THR A 180 22.63 22.98 -5.31
C THR A 180 23.05 21.55 -4.98
N PRO A 181 22.18 20.53 -5.19
CA PRO A 181 22.52 19.12 -4.94
C PRO A 181 23.79 18.64 -5.65
N SER A 182 24.13 19.26 -6.79
CA SER A 182 25.34 18.97 -7.55
C SER A 182 26.64 19.46 -6.88
N HIS A 183 26.56 20.39 -5.93
CA HIS A 183 27.72 21.07 -5.34
C HIS A 183 27.80 20.98 -3.81
N MET A 184 26.73 20.54 -3.15
CA MET A 184 26.73 20.34 -1.69
C MET A 184 27.62 19.15 -1.27
N PRO A 185 28.11 19.13 -0.01
CA PRO A 185 28.82 17.98 0.55
C PRO A 185 28.07 16.66 0.39
N LEU A 186 28.80 15.55 0.24
CA LEU A 186 28.22 14.21 0.03
C LEU A 186 27.30 13.77 1.16
N GLU A 187 27.71 13.98 2.42
CA GLU A 187 26.89 13.61 3.58
C GLU A 187 25.59 14.44 3.63
N GLU A 188 25.62 15.73 3.27
CA GLU A 188 24.40 16.56 3.20
C GLU A 188 23.42 16.02 2.13
N LEU A 189 23.91 15.68 0.93
CA LEU A 189 23.08 15.10 -0.12
C LEU A 189 22.47 13.76 0.32
N LYS A 190 23.27 12.91 0.97
CA LYS A 190 22.85 11.62 1.50
C LYS A 190 21.77 11.78 2.56
N ASP A 191 21.96 12.68 3.52
CA ASP A 191 20.98 12.94 4.58
C ASP A 191 19.66 13.47 4.00
N ILE A 192 19.71 14.34 2.99
CA ILE A 192 18.51 14.83 2.29
C ILE A 192 17.75 13.69 1.62
N VAL A 193 18.44 12.81 0.89
CA VAL A 193 17.79 11.69 0.18
C VAL A 193 17.24 10.66 1.17
N LEU A 194 17.95 10.38 2.27
CA LEU A 194 17.47 9.50 3.34
C LEU A 194 16.23 10.09 4.01
N TYR A 195 16.25 11.38 4.32
CA TYR A 195 15.13 12.05 4.97
C TYR A 195 13.90 12.13 4.06
N LEU A 196 14.09 12.38 2.76
CA LEU A 196 13.03 12.32 1.76
C LEU A 196 12.44 10.90 1.65
N CYS A 197 13.30 9.88 1.67
CA CYS A 197 12.88 8.48 1.60
C CYS A 197 12.05 8.08 2.82
N ASP A 198 12.49 8.44 4.02
CA ASP A 198 11.73 8.19 5.25
C ASP A 198 10.39 8.95 5.22
N THR A 199 10.41 10.26 4.96
CA THR A 199 9.21 11.11 4.93
C THR A 199 8.17 10.57 3.94
N SER A 200 8.58 10.31 2.70
CA SER A 200 7.66 9.81 1.67
C SER A 200 7.11 8.43 1.98
N THR A 201 7.91 7.54 2.58
CA THR A 201 7.47 6.18 2.93
C THR A 201 6.52 6.19 4.12
N THR A 202 6.80 7.00 5.13
CA THR A 202 5.96 7.15 6.32
C THR A 202 4.61 7.77 5.98
N LEU A 203 4.60 8.84 5.18
CA LEU A 203 3.35 9.45 4.70
C LEU A 203 2.51 8.47 3.87
N TRP A 204 3.15 7.78 2.94
CA TRP A 204 2.47 6.76 2.13
C TRP A 204 1.88 5.65 3.01
N ALA A 205 2.66 5.11 3.95
CA ALA A 205 2.19 4.03 4.81
C ALA A 205 1.01 4.45 5.69
N PHE A 206 1.01 5.69 6.19
CA PHE A 206 -0.09 6.21 6.99
C PHE A 206 -1.38 6.37 6.19
N LEU A 207 -1.32 6.98 5.00
CA LEU A 207 -2.50 7.18 4.15
C LEU A 207 -3.01 5.86 3.53
N ASP A 208 -2.12 4.88 3.30
CA ASP A 208 -2.49 3.54 2.85
C ASP A 208 -3.26 2.77 3.93
N VAL A 209 -2.85 2.90 5.20
CA VAL A 209 -3.50 2.25 6.35
C VAL A 209 -4.76 3.00 6.81
N PHE A 210 -4.76 4.33 6.72
CA PHE A 210 -5.84 5.18 7.20
C PHE A 210 -6.21 6.25 6.15
N PRO A 211 -6.87 5.86 5.06
CA PRO A 211 -7.21 6.77 3.96
C PRO A 211 -8.17 7.89 4.38
N GLN A 212 -8.87 7.74 5.50
CA GLN A 212 -9.83 8.74 6.00
C GLN A 212 -9.12 10.06 6.36
N ALA A 213 -7.81 10.02 6.60
CA ALA A 213 -6.98 11.21 6.76
C ALA A 213 -6.86 12.07 5.49
N CYS A 214 -7.11 11.54 4.29
CA CYS A 214 -6.93 12.24 3.02
C CYS A 214 -7.69 13.58 2.97
N GLN A 215 -8.90 13.64 3.54
CA GLN A 215 -9.68 14.89 3.59
C GLN A 215 -8.96 15.96 4.42
N THR A 216 -8.40 15.60 5.57
CA THR A 216 -7.63 16.51 6.42
C THR A 216 -6.38 17.03 5.70
N PHE A 217 -5.69 16.17 4.96
CA PHE A 217 -4.55 16.60 4.13
C PHE A 217 -4.98 17.59 3.05
N GLN A 218 -6.06 17.30 2.33
CA GLN A 218 -6.51 18.13 1.21
C GLN A 218 -6.98 19.53 1.64
N LYS A 219 -7.46 19.73 2.87
CA LYS A 219 -7.74 21.07 3.43
C LYS A 219 -6.54 22.04 3.36
N HIS A 220 -5.32 21.52 3.21
CA HIS A 220 -4.09 22.30 3.09
C HIS A 220 -3.48 22.31 1.67
N ASP A 221 -4.29 22.04 0.64
CA ASP A 221 -3.88 21.96 -0.77
C ASP A 221 -2.76 20.93 -1.00
N PHE A 222 -2.81 19.80 -0.29
CA PHE A 222 -1.69 18.86 -0.24
C PHE A 222 -1.36 18.27 -1.62
N CYS A 223 -2.37 17.95 -2.44
CA CYS A 223 -2.16 17.46 -3.81
C CYS A 223 -1.27 18.39 -4.64
N TYR A 224 -1.60 19.69 -4.68
CA TYR A 224 -0.83 20.69 -5.41
C TYR A 224 0.57 20.88 -4.81
N ARG A 225 0.68 21.01 -3.48
CA ARG A 225 1.97 21.22 -2.82
C ARG A 225 2.93 20.04 -3.00
N LEU A 226 2.40 18.82 -3.03
CA LEU A 226 3.15 17.60 -3.29
C LEU A 226 3.66 17.55 -4.74
N ALA A 227 2.78 17.85 -5.71
CA ALA A 227 3.13 17.90 -7.14
C ALA A 227 4.21 18.97 -7.41
N SER A 228 4.02 20.18 -6.89
CA SER A 228 4.98 21.28 -7.02
C SER A 228 6.32 20.97 -6.34
N PHE A 229 6.31 20.35 -5.16
CA PHE A 229 7.52 19.86 -4.52
C PHE A 229 8.25 18.84 -5.42
N TYR A 230 7.50 17.90 -6.00
CA TYR A 230 8.05 16.86 -6.87
C TYR A 230 8.70 17.46 -8.12
N GLU A 231 8.01 18.39 -8.79
CA GLU A 231 8.50 19.09 -9.98
C GLU A 231 9.83 19.78 -9.71
N ALA A 232 9.95 20.46 -8.57
CA ALA A 232 11.17 21.19 -8.20
C ALA A 232 12.30 20.27 -7.74
N ALA A 233 12.03 19.34 -6.81
CA ALA A 233 13.08 18.59 -6.11
C ALA A 233 13.65 17.44 -6.95
N ILE A 234 12.79 16.69 -7.62
CA ILE A 234 13.17 15.40 -8.21
C ILE A 234 14.18 15.55 -9.37
N PRO A 235 13.99 16.46 -10.36
CA PRO A 235 14.95 16.63 -11.44
C PRO A 235 16.37 16.97 -10.95
N GLU A 236 16.46 17.84 -9.94
CA GLU A 236 17.71 18.34 -9.40
C GLU A 236 18.47 17.27 -8.61
N LEU A 237 17.75 16.51 -7.77
CA LEU A 237 18.32 15.37 -7.06
C LEU A 237 18.76 14.26 -8.03
N GLU A 238 17.96 13.94 -9.05
CA GLU A 238 18.33 12.96 -10.07
C GLU A 238 19.56 13.38 -10.87
N ALA A 239 19.63 14.65 -11.29
CA ALA A 239 20.75 15.19 -12.06
C ALA A 239 22.04 15.14 -11.23
N ALA A 240 21.98 15.53 -9.95
CA ALA A 240 23.12 15.47 -9.05
C ALA A 240 23.62 14.03 -8.83
N ILE A 241 22.72 13.08 -8.54
CA ILE A 241 23.07 11.67 -8.34
C ILE A 241 23.71 11.07 -9.60
N LYS A 242 23.16 11.37 -10.79
CA LYS A 242 23.71 10.90 -12.06
C LYS A 242 25.09 11.49 -12.36
N LYS A 243 25.25 12.79 -12.17
CA LYS A 243 26.50 13.52 -12.46
C LYS A 243 27.65 13.07 -11.56
N ARG A 244 27.35 12.81 -10.29
CA ARG A 244 28.34 12.50 -9.24
C ARG A 244 28.59 11.01 -9.03
N ARG A 245 27.95 10.15 -9.83
CA ARG A 245 28.01 8.68 -9.72
C ARG A 245 29.43 8.09 -9.67
N LEU A 246 30.40 8.76 -10.29
CA LEU A 246 31.79 8.31 -10.32
C LEU A 246 32.57 8.59 -9.01
N GLU A 247 32.04 9.42 -8.11
CA GLU A 247 32.68 9.72 -6.81
C GLU A 247 32.63 8.50 -5.86
N ASP A 248 31.47 7.83 -5.78
CA ASP A 248 31.27 6.58 -5.03
C ASP A 248 30.12 5.77 -5.66
N SER A 249 30.47 4.80 -6.50
CA SER A 249 29.49 4.01 -7.27
C SER A 249 28.49 3.26 -6.38
N GLY A 250 28.93 2.77 -5.21
CA GLY A 250 28.08 2.01 -4.29
C GLY A 250 27.07 2.92 -3.58
N LEU A 251 27.56 4.04 -3.02
CA LEU A 251 26.72 5.03 -2.37
C LEU A 251 25.69 5.64 -3.33
N PHE A 252 26.13 6.09 -4.51
CA PHE A 252 25.21 6.73 -5.47
C PHE A 252 24.20 5.75 -6.06
N ALA A 253 24.51 4.44 -6.12
CA ALA A 253 23.52 3.43 -6.47
C ALA A 253 22.44 3.30 -5.38
N ASP A 254 22.82 3.27 -4.10
CA ASP A 254 21.86 3.27 -2.97
C ASP A 254 21.01 4.55 -2.95
N LEU A 255 21.64 5.72 -3.10
CA LEU A 255 20.92 7.01 -3.19
C LEU A 255 19.92 7.03 -4.36
N TRP A 256 20.31 6.49 -5.52
CA TRP A 256 19.42 6.37 -6.68
C TRP A 256 18.22 5.47 -6.39
N GLN A 257 18.44 4.32 -5.73
CA GLN A 257 17.36 3.42 -5.33
C GLN A 257 16.40 4.10 -4.35
N ARG A 258 16.93 4.80 -3.34
CA ARG A 258 16.13 5.54 -2.35
C ARG A 258 15.33 6.68 -2.98
N LEU A 259 15.94 7.44 -3.88
CA LEU A 259 15.24 8.50 -4.60
C LEU A 259 14.13 7.92 -5.50
N SER A 260 14.42 6.84 -6.21
CA SER A 260 13.42 6.14 -7.04
C SER A 260 12.26 5.60 -6.20
N HIS A 261 12.55 5.04 -5.01
CA HIS A 261 11.55 4.62 -4.05
C HIS A 261 10.70 5.80 -3.58
N SER A 262 11.34 6.90 -3.19
CA SER A 262 10.67 8.12 -2.73
C SER A 262 9.72 8.66 -3.79
N ARG A 263 10.16 8.73 -5.05
CA ARG A 263 9.33 9.14 -6.19
C ARG A 263 8.06 8.30 -6.29
N LYS A 264 8.21 6.97 -6.28
CA LYS A 264 7.05 6.06 -6.33
C LYS A 264 6.11 6.25 -5.14
N LYS A 265 6.65 6.51 -3.94
CA LYS A 265 5.84 6.75 -2.74
C LYS A 265 5.09 8.08 -2.78
N LEU A 266 5.71 9.15 -3.25
CA LEU A 266 5.05 10.46 -3.41
C LEU A 266 3.93 10.38 -4.45
N VAL A 267 4.19 9.76 -5.62
CA VAL A 267 3.14 9.54 -6.64
C VAL A 267 2.02 8.67 -6.08
N GLY A 268 2.36 7.62 -5.32
CA GLY A 268 1.37 6.78 -4.63
C GLY A 268 0.53 7.54 -3.60
N VAL A 269 1.12 8.46 -2.84
CA VAL A 269 0.38 9.35 -1.92
C VAL A 269 -0.63 10.19 -2.67
N PHE A 270 -0.22 10.79 -3.80
CA PHE A 270 -1.14 11.57 -4.63
C PHE A 270 -2.30 10.70 -5.14
N HIS A 271 -2.02 9.50 -5.62
CA HIS A 271 -3.06 8.59 -6.09
C HIS A 271 -4.04 8.18 -4.97
N ILE A 272 -3.54 7.88 -3.76
CA ILE A 272 -4.41 7.60 -2.59
C ILE A 272 -5.34 8.78 -2.30
N LEU A 273 -4.83 10.02 -2.38
CA LEU A 273 -5.64 11.23 -2.23
C LEU A 273 -6.71 11.32 -3.32
N ILE A 274 -6.35 11.23 -4.60
CA ILE A 274 -7.32 11.28 -5.72
C ILE A 274 -8.38 10.19 -5.60
N ASN A 275 -7.96 8.96 -5.29
CA ASN A 275 -8.87 7.85 -5.12
C ASN A 275 -9.85 8.11 -3.97
N GLN A 276 -9.36 8.52 -2.80
CA GLN A 276 -10.22 8.70 -1.63
C GLN A 276 -11.12 9.95 -1.71
N LEU A 277 -10.63 11.02 -2.31
CA LEU A 277 -11.34 12.30 -2.38
C LEU A 277 -12.35 12.33 -3.52
N CYS A 278 -12.03 11.67 -4.65
CA CYS A 278 -12.78 11.80 -5.89
C CYS A 278 -13.34 10.45 -6.38
N LEU A 279 -12.47 9.48 -6.68
CA LEU A 279 -12.87 8.29 -7.45
C LEU A 279 -13.71 7.29 -6.66
N LEU A 280 -13.28 6.95 -5.43
CA LEU A 280 -13.96 5.99 -4.57
C LEU A 280 -15.38 6.46 -4.21
N PRO A 281 -15.61 7.73 -3.80
CA PRO A 281 -16.97 8.24 -3.63
C PRO A 281 -17.83 8.06 -4.89
N ILE A 282 -17.29 8.29 -6.09
CA ILE A 282 -18.06 8.12 -7.34
C ILE A 282 -18.42 6.65 -7.59
N LEU A 283 -17.52 5.72 -7.28
CA LEU A 283 -17.74 4.28 -7.44
C LEU A 283 -18.70 3.69 -6.40
N GLU A 284 -18.60 4.11 -5.15
CA GLU A 284 -19.42 3.61 -4.04
C GLU A 284 -20.81 4.23 -4.01
N SER A 285 -20.94 5.46 -4.54
CA SER A 285 -22.16 6.24 -4.36
C SER A 285 -23.13 6.07 -5.53
N SER A 286 -24.32 5.55 -5.21
CA SER A 286 -25.53 5.66 -6.04
C SER A 286 -26.14 7.08 -5.98
N CYS A 287 -25.33 8.13 -5.73
CA CYS A 287 -25.79 9.36 -5.08
C CYS A 287 -25.92 10.57 -6.02
N ASP A 288 -26.89 11.43 -5.74
CA ASP A 288 -27.26 12.64 -6.51
C ASP A 288 -26.18 13.74 -6.63
N ASN A 289 -25.04 13.61 -5.92
CA ASN A 289 -24.00 14.64 -5.79
C ASN A 289 -22.63 14.25 -6.36
N ILE A 290 -22.57 13.28 -7.28
CA ILE A 290 -21.33 12.87 -8.01
C ILE A 290 -20.59 14.08 -8.61
N GLN A 291 -21.33 15.12 -9.01
CA GLN A 291 -20.76 16.32 -9.61
C GLN A 291 -19.72 17.02 -8.73
N LEU A 292 -19.89 17.04 -7.40
CA LEU A 292 -18.92 17.69 -6.49
C LEU A 292 -17.55 17.00 -6.54
N PHE A 293 -17.53 15.67 -6.61
CA PHE A 293 -16.29 14.89 -6.70
C PHE A 293 -15.63 15.04 -8.06
N ILE A 294 -16.42 15.17 -9.13
CA ILE A 294 -15.92 15.49 -10.48
C ILE A 294 -15.28 16.88 -10.48
N GLU A 295 -15.95 17.91 -9.94
CA GLU A 295 -15.37 19.26 -9.87
C GLU A 295 -14.07 19.27 -9.04
N GLU A 296 -14.02 18.56 -7.92
CA GLU A 296 -12.80 18.44 -7.11
C GLU A 296 -11.66 17.80 -7.91
N PHE A 297 -11.92 16.72 -8.65
CA PHE A 297 -10.93 16.09 -9.54
C PHE A 297 -10.42 17.08 -10.60
N LEU A 298 -11.34 17.74 -11.32
CA LEU A 298 -10.99 18.70 -12.36
C LEU A 298 -10.19 19.87 -11.79
N GLN A 299 -10.57 20.37 -10.62
CA GLN A 299 -9.88 21.47 -9.94
C GLN A 299 -8.46 21.07 -9.54
N ILE A 300 -8.28 19.87 -8.96
CA ILE A 300 -6.96 19.37 -8.60
C ILE A 300 -6.08 19.26 -9.85
N PHE A 301 -6.54 18.59 -10.90
CA PHE A 301 -5.75 18.41 -12.13
C PHE A 301 -5.49 19.72 -12.90
N THR A 302 -6.42 20.68 -12.83
CA THR A 302 -6.21 22.04 -13.38
C THR A 302 -5.09 22.78 -12.66
N SER A 303 -4.95 22.60 -11.35
CA SER A 303 -3.90 23.28 -10.55
C SER A 303 -2.47 22.82 -10.89
N LEU A 304 -2.33 21.66 -11.54
CA LEU A 304 -1.06 20.97 -11.76
C LEU A 304 -0.65 20.85 -13.24
N LEU A 305 -1.37 21.52 -14.15
CA LEU A 305 -1.10 21.46 -15.60
C LEU A 305 0.33 21.90 -15.99
N GLN A 306 0.97 22.74 -15.17
CA GLN A 306 2.34 23.20 -15.40
C GLN A 306 3.41 22.25 -14.83
N GLU A 307 3.03 21.32 -13.96
CA GLU A 307 3.93 20.39 -13.28
C GLU A 307 4.18 19.16 -14.19
N LYS A 308 4.82 19.41 -15.34
CA LYS A 308 4.98 18.42 -16.42
C LYS A 308 5.76 17.19 -15.98
N ARG A 309 6.85 17.35 -15.23
CA ARG A 309 7.64 16.21 -14.75
C ARG A 309 6.82 15.34 -13.82
N PHE A 310 6.06 15.94 -12.90
CA PHE A 310 5.16 15.21 -12.01
C PHE A 310 4.06 14.50 -12.79
N LEU A 311 3.33 15.21 -13.65
CA LEU A 311 2.23 14.67 -14.46
C LEU A 311 2.65 13.45 -15.27
N ARG A 312 3.81 13.52 -15.92
CA ARG A 312 4.35 12.40 -16.70
C ARG A 312 4.63 11.17 -15.83
N ASP A 313 5.30 11.37 -14.70
CA ASP A 313 5.66 10.27 -13.80
C ASP A 313 4.42 9.70 -13.07
N TYR A 314 3.38 10.52 -12.83
CA TYR A 314 2.07 10.08 -12.34
C TYR A 314 1.36 9.23 -13.39
N ASP A 315 1.21 9.73 -14.62
CA ASP A 315 0.55 9.04 -15.73
C ASP A 315 1.23 7.70 -16.10
N GLU A 316 2.55 7.58 -15.92
CA GLU A 316 3.26 6.31 -16.10
C GLU A 316 2.80 5.21 -15.13
N LEU A 317 2.38 5.59 -13.91
CA LEU A 317 1.98 4.65 -12.85
C LEU A 317 0.46 4.52 -12.70
N PHE A 318 -0.27 5.61 -12.93
CA PHE A 318 -1.71 5.75 -12.76
C PHE A 318 -2.24 6.56 -13.95
N PRO A 319 -2.56 5.91 -15.08
CA PRO A 319 -2.93 6.61 -16.31
C PRO A 319 -4.12 7.54 -16.10
N VAL A 320 -3.94 8.83 -16.36
CA VAL A 320 -4.98 9.86 -16.11
C VAL A 320 -6.19 9.62 -17.01
N ALA A 321 -5.97 9.06 -18.20
CA ALA A 321 -7.02 8.71 -19.14
C ALA A 321 -8.00 7.66 -18.57
N ASP A 322 -7.52 6.71 -17.76
CA ASP A 322 -8.37 5.68 -17.16
C ASP A 322 -9.31 6.32 -16.12
N ASP A 323 -8.78 7.19 -15.27
CA ASP A 323 -9.56 7.95 -14.28
C ASP A 323 -10.58 8.87 -14.96
N VAL A 324 -10.19 9.60 -16.01
CA VAL A 324 -11.10 10.45 -16.80
C VAL A 324 -12.23 9.63 -17.41
N SER A 325 -11.92 8.45 -17.98
CA SER A 325 -12.92 7.57 -18.57
C SER A 325 -13.95 7.07 -17.54
N LEU A 326 -13.52 6.86 -16.29
CA LEU A 326 -14.40 6.51 -15.18
C LEU A 326 -15.36 7.66 -14.86
N LEU A 327 -14.87 8.91 -14.84
CA LEU A 327 -15.72 10.09 -14.60
C LEU A 327 -16.76 10.28 -15.71
N GLU A 328 -16.37 10.10 -16.97
CA GLU A 328 -17.25 10.20 -18.14
C GLU A 328 -18.32 9.10 -18.13
N GLN A 329 -17.98 7.89 -17.68
CA GLN A 329 -18.95 6.80 -17.50
C GLN A 329 -19.93 7.09 -16.34
N ALA A 330 -19.46 7.75 -15.28
CA ALA A 330 -20.27 8.03 -14.10
C ALA A 330 -21.24 9.21 -14.28
N SER A 331 -20.94 10.18 -15.13
CA SER A 331 -21.78 11.37 -15.34
C SER A 331 -21.95 11.74 -16.81
N ALA A 332 -23.17 11.57 -17.32
CA ALA A 332 -23.53 11.98 -18.68
C ALA A 332 -23.47 13.51 -18.91
N ALA A 333 -23.33 14.30 -17.85
CA ALA A 333 -23.19 15.76 -17.92
C ALA A 333 -21.73 16.22 -18.07
N LEU A 334 -20.75 15.32 -17.95
CA LEU A 334 -19.35 15.61 -18.20
C LEU A 334 -19.08 15.49 -19.70
N ASP A 335 -18.98 16.62 -20.40
CA ASP A 335 -18.61 16.64 -21.80
C ASP A 335 -17.09 16.61 -21.99
N GLU A 336 -16.63 16.01 -23.09
CA GLU A 336 -15.22 15.81 -23.46
C GLU A 336 -14.40 17.11 -23.39
N THR A 337 -15.03 18.27 -23.61
CA THR A 337 -14.34 19.56 -23.58
C THR A 337 -13.78 19.91 -22.20
N ARG A 338 -14.38 19.39 -21.13
CA ARG A 338 -13.99 19.66 -19.73
C ARG A 338 -12.84 18.82 -19.24
N THR A 339 -12.50 17.75 -19.94
CA THR A 339 -11.40 16.83 -19.61
C THR A 339 -10.28 16.90 -20.65
N ALA A 340 -10.59 17.33 -21.89
CA ALA A 340 -9.64 17.42 -23.00
C ALA A 340 -8.38 18.23 -22.68
N TYR A 341 -8.49 19.37 -21.99
CA TYR A 341 -7.31 20.18 -21.65
C TYR A 341 -6.38 19.48 -20.63
N ILE A 342 -6.93 18.62 -19.76
CA ILE A 342 -6.14 17.82 -18.81
C ILE A 342 -5.36 16.76 -19.60
N LEU A 343 -6.06 16.00 -20.47
CA LEU A 343 -5.43 14.99 -21.30
C LEU A 343 -4.37 15.58 -22.23
N GLN A 344 -4.66 16.73 -22.85
CA GLN A 344 -3.69 17.45 -23.68
C GLN A 344 -2.47 17.93 -22.86
N ALA A 345 -2.65 18.35 -21.61
CA ALA A 345 -1.53 18.70 -20.74
C ALA A 345 -0.67 17.48 -20.39
N VAL A 346 -1.30 16.31 -20.14
CA VAL A 346 -0.60 15.04 -19.92
C VAL A 346 0.17 14.64 -21.17
N GLU A 347 -0.43 14.69 -22.36
CA GLU A 347 0.27 14.45 -23.63
C GLU A 347 1.44 15.41 -23.83
N GLY A 348 1.22 16.71 -23.58
CA GLY A 348 2.25 17.75 -23.62
C GLY A 348 3.38 17.58 -22.59
N ALA A 349 3.15 16.80 -21.53
CA ALA A 349 4.17 16.43 -20.55
C ALA A 349 5.06 15.26 -21.03
N TRP A 350 4.58 14.45 -21.97
CA TRP A 350 5.33 13.38 -22.63
C TRP A 350 6.12 13.86 -23.86
N GLU A 351 5.82 15.04 -24.40
CA GLU A 351 6.54 15.59 -25.56
C GLU A 351 8.07 15.63 -25.32
N GLY A 352 8.83 15.01 -26.23
CA GLY A 352 10.29 14.95 -26.16
C GLY A 352 10.87 13.87 -25.24
N VAL A 353 10.03 13.02 -24.62
CA VAL A 353 10.45 11.89 -23.79
C VAL A 353 9.78 10.62 -24.30
N GLU A 354 10.55 9.56 -24.55
CA GLU A 354 9.98 8.28 -24.96
C GLU A 354 9.09 7.72 -23.85
N ARG A 355 7.81 7.47 -24.18
CA ARG A 355 6.95 6.62 -23.34
C ARG A 355 7.59 5.25 -23.27
N ARG A 356 7.95 4.81 -22.07
CA ARG A 356 8.17 3.38 -21.87
C ARG A 356 6.86 2.70 -22.22
N PRO A 357 6.87 1.69 -23.11
CA PRO A 357 5.65 0.95 -23.37
C PRO A 357 5.16 0.43 -22.03
N ALA A 358 3.90 0.72 -21.70
CA ALA A 358 3.23 0.08 -20.59
C ALA A 358 3.56 -1.41 -20.68
N ARG A 359 4.07 -2.00 -19.60
CA ARG A 359 4.23 -3.46 -19.53
C ARG A 359 2.82 -4.00 -19.77
N ALA A 360 2.59 -4.49 -20.99
CA ALA A 360 1.27 -4.97 -21.35
C ALA A 360 0.88 -6.04 -20.31
N PRO A 361 -0.35 -6.04 -19.77
CA PRO A 361 -0.92 -7.31 -19.36
C PRO A 361 -0.81 -8.27 -20.56
N PRO A 362 -0.63 -9.58 -20.36
CA PRO A 362 -0.42 -10.50 -21.48
C PRO A 362 -1.54 -10.30 -22.51
N ARG A 363 -1.17 -9.82 -23.71
CA ARG A 363 -2.10 -9.64 -24.82
C ARG A 363 -2.16 -10.94 -25.60
N ASP A 364 -3.21 -11.72 -25.37
CA ASP A 364 -3.67 -12.67 -26.38
C ASP A 364 -4.71 -11.98 -27.28
N LEU A 365 -4.23 -11.68 -28.48
CA LEU A 365 -4.90 -11.56 -29.79
C LEU A 365 -6.42 -11.38 -29.81
N ALA A 366 -6.85 -10.15 -30.10
CA ALA A 366 -8.16 -9.88 -30.67
C ALA A 366 -8.15 -10.11 -32.20
N GLU A 367 -9.25 -10.64 -32.74
CA GLU A 367 -9.69 -10.47 -34.13
C GLU A 367 -11.16 -10.96 -34.28
N PRO A 368 -11.93 -10.57 -35.32
CA PRO A 368 -12.60 -9.28 -35.48
C PRO A 368 -14.14 -9.41 -35.63
N ALA A 369 -14.84 -8.27 -35.61
CA ALA A 369 -16.28 -8.19 -35.87
C ALA A 369 -16.64 -8.47 -37.34
N ALA A 370 -17.67 -9.30 -37.56
CA ALA A 370 -18.38 -9.40 -38.84
C ALA A 370 -19.89 -9.40 -38.60
N ALA A 371 -20.57 -8.43 -39.20
CA ALA A 371 -22.02 -8.32 -39.26
C ALA A 371 -22.57 -9.15 -40.43
N ALA A 372 -23.62 -9.96 -40.19
CA ALA A 372 -24.63 -10.35 -41.18
C ALA A 372 -25.85 -11.00 -40.49
N GLU A 373 -26.93 -10.24 -40.36
CA GLU A 373 -28.33 -10.73 -40.44
C GLU A 373 -28.65 -11.10 -41.93
N PRO A 374 -29.77 -11.76 -42.31
CA PRO A 374 -30.95 -12.19 -41.53
C PRO A 374 -31.52 -13.60 -41.89
N CYS A 375 -32.69 -13.89 -41.29
CA CYS A 375 -33.81 -14.69 -41.80
C CYS A 375 -33.97 -16.15 -41.32
N GLY A 376 -34.88 -16.31 -40.35
CA GLY A 376 -36.23 -16.78 -40.70
C GLY A 376 -36.61 -18.22 -40.35
N GLY A 377 -37.64 -18.35 -39.50
CA GLY A 377 -38.67 -19.37 -39.70
C GLY A 377 -38.63 -20.59 -38.79
N GLY A 378 -39.31 -20.49 -37.64
CA GLY A 378 -40.50 -21.28 -37.32
C GLY A 378 -40.41 -22.81 -37.14
N GLY A 379 -40.85 -23.25 -35.96
CA GLY A 379 -41.47 -24.56 -35.71
C GLY A 379 -40.50 -25.72 -35.48
N GLU A 380 -40.68 -26.69 -34.61
CA GLU A 380 -41.82 -27.17 -33.81
C GLU A 380 -41.23 -28.03 -32.66
N ARG A 381 -41.96 -28.12 -31.54
CA ARG A 381 -41.89 -29.21 -30.56
C ARG A 381 -42.70 -30.41 -31.11
N PRO A 382 -42.41 -31.68 -30.76
CA PRO A 382 -42.93 -32.30 -29.52
C PRO A 382 -41.90 -33.22 -28.81
N GLU A 383 -41.92 -33.35 -27.48
CA GLU A 383 -42.51 -34.47 -26.67
C GLU A 383 -42.04 -35.86 -27.17
N ASP A 384 -41.45 -36.76 -26.37
CA ASP A 384 -42.00 -37.28 -25.12
C ASP A 384 -41.02 -38.28 -24.42
N THR A 385 -41.17 -38.40 -23.09
CA THR A 385 -41.00 -39.59 -22.21
C THR A 385 -39.69 -40.38 -21.97
N THR A 386 -39.53 -40.65 -20.65
CA THR A 386 -39.06 -41.85 -19.92
C THR A 386 -37.57 -42.14 -19.65
N ALA A 387 -37.25 -42.02 -18.35
CA ALA A 387 -36.66 -43.02 -17.45
C ALA A 387 -35.25 -43.58 -17.71
N GLY A 388 -34.35 -43.26 -16.76
CA GLY A 388 -33.74 -44.30 -15.91
C GLY A 388 -32.37 -44.85 -16.30
N ALA A 389 -31.44 -44.69 -15.34
CA ALA A 389 -30.25 -45.51 -15.06
C ALA A 389 -28.95 -45.25 -15.84
N ALA A 390 -28.01 -44.63 -15.11
CA ALA A 390 -26.62 -45.04 -14.90
C ALA A 390 -25.73 -45.32 -16.13
N GLY A 391 -24.76 -44.43 -16.31
CA GLY A 391 -23.56 -44.68 -17.11
C GLY A 391 -23.06 -43.42 -17.79
N ALA A 392 -22.40 -42.52 -17.07
CA ALA A 392 -21.66 -41.44 -17.70
C ALA A 392 -20.30 -41.30 -17.02
N ALA A 393 -19.27 -41.63 -17.80
CA ALA A 393 -17.88 -41.32 -17.53
C ALA A 393 -17.73 -39.86 -17.09
N ALA A 394 -16.82 -39.63 -16.15
CA ALA A 394 -16.45 -38.28 -15.72
C ALA A 394 -16.16 -37.42 -16.96
N PRO A 395 -16.72 -36.20 -17.05
CA PRO A 395 -16.39 -35.31 -18.14
C PRO A 395 -14.91 -34.99 -18.03
N ALA A 396 -14.17 -35.21 -19.12
CA ALA A 396 -12.82 -34.68 -19.25
C ALA A 396 -12.95 -33.16 -19.20
N VAL A 397 -12.67 -32.58 -18.02
CA VAL A 397 -12.64 -31.14 -17.83
C VAL A 397 -11.44 -30.64 -18.65
N HIS A 398 -11.70 -30.16 -19.85
CA HIS A 398 -10.72 -29.42 -20.62
C HIS A 398 -10.60 -28.02 -20.00
N LEU A 399 -9.85 -27.93 -18.91
CA LEU A 399 -9.43 -26.63 -18.39
C LEU A 399 -8.46 -26.00 -19.38
N SER A 400 -8.65 -24.72 -19.64
CA SER A 400 -7.67 -23.93 -20.37
C SER A 400 -6.34 -23.89 -19.59
N ARG A 401 -5.24 -23.71 -20.32
CA ARG A 401 -3.90 -23.56 -19.71
C ARG A 401 -3.88 -22.45 -18.64
N VAL A 402 -4.68 -21.40 -18.84
CA VAL A 402 -4.79 -20.25 -17.94
C VAL A 402 -5.50 -20.62 -16.64
N GLU A 403 -6.60 -21.38 -16.70
CA GLU A 403 -7.31 -21.86 -15.50
C GLU A 403 -6.46 -22.82 -14.68
N LEU A 404 -5.72 -23.71 -15.35
CA LEU A 404 -4.79 -24.63 -14.72
C LEU A 404 -3.64 -23.89 -14.00
N ASP A 405 -3.07 -22.87 -14.64
CA ASP A 405 -2.01 -22.05 -14.06
C ASP A 405 -2.52 -21.23 -12.87
N SER A 406 -3.78 -20.78 -12.91
CA SER A 406 -4.47 -20.10 -11.80
C SER A 406 -4.60 -21.00 -10.58
N LEU A 407 -5.09 -22.24 -10.77
CA LEU A 407 -5.26 -23.22 -9.69
C LEU A 407 -3.92 -23.66 -9.09
N ILE A 408 -2.88 -23.85 -9.91
CA ILE A 408 -1.53 -24.15 -9.42
C ILE A 408 -0.99 -22.99 -8.58
N SER A 409 -1.19 -21.75 -9.04
CA SER A 409 -0.76 -20.55 -8.31
C SER A 409 -1.49 -20.43 -6.97
N GLN A 410 -2.80 -20.69 -6.93
CA GLN A 410 -3.60 -20.67 -5.71
C GLN A 410 -3.08 -21.64 -4.64
N VAL A 411 -2.65 -22.85 -5.04
CA VAL A 411 -2.06 -23.82 -4.11
C VAL A 411 -0.65 -23.38 -3.68
N LYS A 412 0.16 -22.85 -4.61
CA LYS A 412 1.55 -22.43 -4.33
C LYS A 412 1.65 -21.14 -3.50
N ASP A 413 0.66 -20.27 -3.55
CA ASP A 413 0.60 -19.07 -2.70
C ASP A 413 0.54 -19.44 -1.21
N LEU A 414 -0.06 -20.59 -0.89
CA LEU A 414 -0.17 -21.12 0.47
C LEU A 414 0.92 -22.14 0.80
N LEU A 415 1.41 -22.89 -0.19
CA LEU A 415 2.43 -23.94 -0.05
C LEU A 415 3.55 -23.76 -1.08
N PRO A 416 4.42 -22.74 -0.92
CA PRO A 416 5.41 -22.36 -1.93
C PRO A 416 6.55 -23.37 -2.11
N ASP A 417 6.76 -24.24 -1.12
CA ASP A 417 7.82 -25.25 -1.12
C ASP A 417 7.51 -26.44 -2.04
N LEU A 418 6.30 -26.53 -2.58
CA LEU A 418 5.86 -27.61 -3.47
C LEU A 418 6.19 -27.31 -4.94
N GLY A 419 6.68 -28.33 -5.64
CA GLY A 419 6.93 -28.27 -7.07
C GLY A 419 5.64 -28.22 -7.89
N GLU A 420 5.64 -27.46 -9.00
CA GLU A 420 4.46 -27.28 -9.85
C GLU A 420 3.94 -28.58 -10.47
N GLY A 421 4.85 -29.53 -10.78
CA GLY A 421 4.48 -30.84 -11.30
C GLY A 421 3.77 -31.69 -10.24
N PHE A 422 4.17 -31.57 -8.97
CA PHE A 422 3.49 -32.23 -7.86
C PHE A 422 2.08 -31.65 -7.62
N VAL A 423 1.97 -30.32 -7.62
CA VAL A 423 0.69 -29.60 -7.46
C VAL A 423 -0.28 -29.95 -8.59
N LEU A 424 0.21 -30.00 -9.83
CA LEU A 424 -0.59 -30.41 -10.98
C LEU A 424 -1.13 -31.84 -10.85
N ALA A 425 -0.29 -32.81 -10.46
CA ALA A 425 -0.73 -34.19 -10.25
C ALA A 425 -1.79 -34.30 -9.13
N CYS A 426 -1.71 -33.44 -8.11
CA CYS A 426 -2.73 -33.37 -7.06
C CYS A 426 -4.04 -32.77 -7.60
N LEU A 427 -3.97 -31.69 -8.36
CA LEU A 427 -5.16 -31.08 -8.98
C LEU A 427 -5.86 -32.04 -9.94
N GLU A 428 -5.14 -32.78 -10.77
CA GLU A 428 -5.71 -33.81 -11.65
C GLU A 428 -6.45 -34.91 -10.86
N HIS A 429 -5.92 -35.31 -9.71
CA HIS A 429 -6.51 -36.36 -8.88
C HIS A 429 -7.73 -35.89 -8.07
N TYR A 430 -7.73 -34.63 -7.62
CA TYR A 430 -8.80 -34.04 -6.80
C TYR A 430 -9.75 -33.17 -7.63
N GLY A 431 -9.93 -33.47 -8.93
CA GLY A 431 -10.96 -32.84 -9.77
C GLY A 431 -10.76 -31.34 -10.02
N TYR A 432 -9.50 -30.88 -10.00
CA TYR A 432 -9.09 -29.49 -10.15
C TYR A 432 -9.61 -28.53 -9.07
N ASP A 433 -9.87 -29.05 -7.87
CA ASP A 433 -10.23 -28.25 -6.70
C ASP A 433 -8.97 -27.92 -5.87
N ALA A 434 -8.56 -26.65 -5.90
CA ALA A 434 -7.40 -26.18 -5.14
C ALA A 434 -7.59 -26.27 -3.62
N GLU A 435 -8.79 -26.00 -3.10
CA GLU A 435 -9.06 -26.06 -1.66
C GLU A 435 -8.98 -27.51 -1.16
N GLN A 436 -9.50 -28.44 -1.96
CA GLN A 436 -9.40 -29.86 -1.66
C GLN A 436 -7.94 -30.33 -1.65
N VAL A 437 -7.12 -29.88 -2.62
CA VAL A 437 -5.68 -30.17 -2.65
C VAL A 437 -4.97 -29.63 -1.40
N ILE A 438 -5.20 -28.36 -1.06
CA ILE A 438 -4.59 -27.70 0.11
C ILE A 438 -4.95 -28.45 1.40
N ASN A 439 -6.24 -28.76 1.59
CA ASN A 439 -6.71 -29.45 2.79
C ASN A 439 -6.10 -30.86 2.91
N ASN A 440 -6.03 -31.63 1.82
CA ASN A 440 -5.45 -32.98 1.86
C ASN A 440 -3.94 -32.97 2.10
N ILE A 441 -3.23 -31.93 1.66
CA ILE A 441 -1.80 -31.76 1.95
C ILE A 441 -1.58 -31.37 3.41
N LEU A 442 -2.35 -30.42 3.95
CA LEU A 442 -2.23 -29.96 5.34
C LEU A 442 -2.63 -31.02 6.36
N GLU A 443 -3.62 -31.87 6.05
CA GLU A 443 -4.09 -32.94 6.92
C GLU A 443 -3.32 -34.27 6.76
N GLU A 444 -2.27 -34.32 5.92
CA GLU A 444 -1.53 -35.54 5.56
C GLU A 444 -2.43 -36.68 5.02
N ARG A 445 -3.51 -36.33 4.31
CA ARG A 445 -4.52 -37.25 3.76
C ARG A 445 -4.41 -37.45 2.25
N LEU A 446 -3.21 -37.27 1.71
CA LEU A 446 -2.94 -37.49 0.29
C LEU A 446 -3.17 -38.95 -0.11
N ALA A 447 -3.72 -39.14 -1.32
CA ALA A 447 -3.85 -40.47 -1.90
C ALA A 447 -2.49 -41.20 -1.96
N PRO A 448 -2.43 -42.54 -1.77
CA PRO A 448 -1.16 -43.28 -1.70
C PRO A 448 -0.27 -43.14 -2.95
N SER A 449 -0.88 -42.87 -4.11
CA SER A 449 -0.19 -42.56 -5.37
C SER A 449 0.53 -41.22 -5.32
N LEU A 450 -0.09 -40.18 -4.75
CA LEU A 450 0.44 -38.83 -4.64
C LEU A 450 1.43 -38.69 -3.48
N SER A 451 1.20 -39.38 -2.36
CA SER A 451 2.14 -39.37 -1.22
C SER A 451 3.51 -39.98 -1.56
N ARG A 452 3.60 -40.78 -2.64
CA ARG A 452 4.85 -41.38 -3.14
C ARG A 452 5.52 -40.55 -4.23
N LEU A 453 4.86 -39.51 -4.75
CA LEU A 453 5.49 -38.59 -5.69
C LEU A 453 6.48 -37.66 -4.97
N ASP A 454 7.49 -37.21 -5.71
CA ASP A 454 8.42 -36.20 -5.24
C ASP A 454 7.66 -34.87 -5.05
N ARG A 455 7.72 -34.32 -3.83
CA ARG A 455 7.05 -33.06 -3.46
C ARG A 455 7.67 -31.84 -4.15
N THR A 456 8.89 -31.96 -4.67
CA THR A 456 9.62 -30.90 -5.38
C THR A 456 9.58 -31.05 -6.91
N LEU A 457 8.74 -31.97 -7.42
CA LEU A 457 8.65 -32.26 -8.85
C LEU A 457 8.28 -31.02 -9.68
N ASN A 458 9.11 -30.69 -10.67
CA ASN A 458 8.86 -29.55 -11.56
C ASN A 458 7.96 -29.93 -12.74
N ARG A 459 7.30 -28.92 -13.31
CA ARG A 459 6.33 -29.08 -14.40
C ARG A 459 6.93 -29.67 -15.69
N GLN A 460 8.23 -29.48 -15.92
CA GLN A 460 8.94 -29.99 -17.10
C GLN A 460 9.22 -31.50 -17.01
N ASP A 461 9.29 -32.06 -15.79
CA ASP A 461 9.60 -33.47 -15.55
C ASP A 461 8.36 -34.38 -15.69
N VAL A 462 7.17 -33.79 -15.77
CA VAL A 462 5.89 -34.50 -15.96
C VAL A 462 5.78 -35.06 -17.39
N GLY A 463 6.44 -34.41 -18.37
CA GLY A 463 6.40 -34.79 -19.79
C GLY A 463 7.27 -36.00 -20.17
N GLU A 464 8.39 -36.25 -19.46
CA GLU A 464 9.31 -37.34 -19.81
C GLU A 464 8.79 -38.72 -19.40
N ARG A 465 7.81 -38.82 -18.49
CA ARG A 465 7.25 -40.10 -18.04
C ARG A 465 6.02 -40.57 -18.83
N SER A 466 5.42 -39.72 -19.66
CA SER A 466 4.27 -40.11 -20.50
C SER A 466 4.66 -40.77 -21.83
N VAL A 467 5.95 -40.85 -22.15
CA VAL A 467 6.48 -41.54 -23.37
C VAL A 467 7.00 -42.95 -23.05
N ALA A 468 6.94 -43.37 -21.78
CA ALA A 468 7.31 -44.71 -21.34
C ALA A 468 6.13 -45.41 -20.63
N ARG A 469 5.05 -45.67 -21.37
CA ARG A 469 4.09 -46.73 -21.07
C ARG A 469 3.58 -47.37 -22.34
#